data_AF-A0A5B8CGE9-F1
#
_entry.id   AF-A0A5B8CGE9-F1
#
_cell.length_a   1.000
_cell.length_b   1.000
_cell.length_c   1.000
_cell.angle_alpha   90.00
_cell.angle_beta   90.00
_cell.angle_gamma   90.00
#
_symmetry.space_group_name_H-M   'P 1'
#
loop_
_entity.id
_entity.type
_entity.pdbx_description
1 polymer ?
#
loop_
_entity_poly.entity_id
_entity_poly.type
_entity_poly.pdbx_seq_one_letter_code
_entity_poly.pdbx_strand_id
1 'polypeptide(L)'
;MPNSPRNFSHGGKKVKPVRADQYVYDHHWRKVRARRLAEEPLCRICSERGHITPATQVDHIKPRADGGKDVYENTQSLCAPCHAEKTAEENRRRFKI
;
A
#
# COMPACT_ATOMS: atom_id res chain seq x y z
N MET A 1 50.75 -9.95 -0.93
CA MET A 1 49.36 -10.45 -1.10
C MET A 1 48.43 -9.63 -0.21
N PRO A 2 47.20 -9.34 -0.64
CA PRO A 2 46.61 -8.00 -0.57
C PRO A 2 45.52 -7.87 0.49
N ASN A 3 45.25 -6.66 0.98
CA ASN A 3 43.88 -6.18 0.84
C ASN A 3 43.78 -4.65 0.80
N SER A 4 43.14 -4.21 -0.28
CA SER A 4 42.89 -2.84 -0.70
C SER A 4 41.94 -2.12 0.27
N PRO A 5 42.01 -0.80 0.45
CA PRO A 5 40.93 -0.06 1.10
C PRO A 5 39.65 -0.25 0.27
N ARG A 6 38.61 -0.81 0.89
CA ARG A 6 37.30 -1.00 0.25
C ARG A 6 36.70 0.38 0.01
N ASN A 7 36.78 0.84 -1.24
CA ASN A 7 35.95 1.92 -1.76
C ASN A 7 34.49 1.48 -1.65
N PHE A 8 33.77 1.96 -0.63
CA PHE A 8 32.32 1.91 -0.60
C PHE A 8 31.78 3.04 -1.49
N SER A 9 31.82 2.80 -2.80
CA SER A 9 31.11 3.60 -3.78
C SER A 9 29.61 3.51 -3.49
N HIS A 10 29.06 4.46 -2.73
CA HIS A 10 27.62 4.64 -2.62
C HIS A 10 27.11 5.22 -3.94
N GLY A 11 26.92 4.33 -4.92
CA GLY A 11 26.25 4.62 -6.18
C GLY A 11 24.78 4.92 -5.93
N GLY A 12 24.48 6.11 -5.42
CA GLY A 12 23.12 6.61 -5.25
C GLY A 12 22.47 6.72 -6.62
N LYS A 13 21.47 5.88 -6.89
CA LYS A 13 20.63 6.03 -8.09
C LYS A 13 19.99 7.41 -8.03
N LYS A 14 20.16 8.23 -9.08
CA LYS A 14 19.51 9.54 -9.18
C LYS A 14 17.99 9.35 -9.13
N VAL A 15 17.35 9.78 -8.04
CA VAL A 15 15.88 9.75 -7.91
C VAL A 15 15.33 10.95 -8.70
N LYS A 16 14.43 10.70 -9.64
CA LYS A 16 13.77 11.78 -10.41
C LYS A 16 12.91 12.63 -9.46
N PRO A 17 12.88 13.96 -9.59
CA PRO A 17 12.04 14.81 -8.75
C PRO A 17 10.57 14.47 -8.99
N VAL A 18 9.86 14.12 -7.92
CA VAL A 18 8.40 14.02 -7.92
C VAL A 18 7.80 15.42 -8.03
N ARG A 19 6.72 15.57 -8.79
CA ARG A 19 6.03 16.87 -8.91
C ARG A 19 5.38 17.23 -7.57
N ALA A 20 5.30 18.52 -7.24
CA ALA A 20 4.82 18.99 -5.94
C ALA A 20 3.38 18.56 -5.61
N ASP A 21 2.51 18.49 -6.63
CA ASP A 21 1.14 17.97 -6.52
C ASP A 21 1.11 16.50 -6.13
N GLN A 22 1.97 15.69 -6.73
CA GLN A 22 2.12 14.26 -6.40
C GLN A 22 2.66 14.07 -4.98
N TYR A 23 3.55 14.96 -4.53
CA TYR A 23 4.12 14.92 -3.18
C TYR A 23 3.09 15.25 -2.09
N VAL A 24 2.26 16.29 -2.29
CA VAL A 24 1.18 16.64 -1.35
C VAL A 24 0.14 15.51 -1.26
N TYR A 25 -0.17 14.88 -2.39
CA TYR A 25 -1.07 13.74 -2.46
C TYR A 25 -0.52 12.51 -1.72
N ASP A 26 0.78 12.22 -1.86
CA ASP A 26 1.46 11.16 -1.10
C ASP A 26 1.38 11.41 0.42
N HIS A 27 1.56 12.66 0.84
CA HIS A 27 1.50 13.02 2.25
C HIS A 27 0.10 12.85 2.88
N HIS A 28 -0.97 13.25 2.18
CA HIS A 28 -2.34 13.02 2.66
C HIS A 28 -2.59 11.52 2.81
N TRP A 29 -2.31 10.75 1.77
CA TRP A 29 -2.52 9.30 1.79
C TRP A 29 -1.76 8.60 2.92
N ARG A 30 -0.51 9.02 3.17
CA ARG A 30 0.30 8.47 4.27
C ARG A 30 -0.32 8.72 5.64
N LYS A 31 -0.93 9.89 5.86
CA LYS A 31 -1.66 10.20 7.10
C LYS A 31 -2.88 9.30 7.26
N VAL A 32 -3.68 9.14 6.20
CA VAL A 32 -4.87 8.26 6.23
C VAL A 32 -4.46 6.81 6.48
N ARG A 33 -3.42 6.33 5.79
CA ARG A 33 -2.89 4.98 5.96
C ARG A 33 -2.38 4.72 7.38
N ALA A 34 -1.62 5.65 7.94
CA ALA A 34 -1.11 5.52 9.31
C ALA A 34 -2.26 5.49 10.33
N ARG A 35 -3.24 6.39 10.18
CA ARG A 35 -4.44 6.42 11.03
C ARG A 35 -5.24 5.12 10.94
N ARG A 36 -5.47 4.62 9.72
CA ARG A 36 -6.26 3.40 9.49
C ARG A 36 -5.62 2.16 10.10
N LEU A 37 -4.31 1.99 9.99
CA LEU A 37 -3.60 0.87 10.62
C LEU A 37 -3.54 0.98 12.14
N ALA A 38 -3.54 2.20 12.69
CA ALA A 38 -3.56 2.42 14.13
C ALA A 38 -4.94 2.11 14.74
N GLU A 39 -6.02 2.52 14.08
CA GLU A 39 -7.39 2.29 14.54
C GLU A 39 -7.89 0.87 14.23
N GLU A 40 -7.46 0.29 13.10
CA GLU A 40 -7.86 -1.04 12.64
C GLU A 40 -6.60 -1.87 12.34
N PRO A 41 -5.95 -2.43 13.38
CA PRO A 41 -4.68 -3.15 13.24
C PRO A 41 -4.85 -4.58 12.69
N LEU A 42 -6.09 -5.07 12.57
CA LEU A 42 -6.40 -6.41 12.07
C LEU A 42 -6.95 -6.35 10.65
N CYS A 43 -6.71 -7.41 9.90
CA CYS A 43 -7.28 -7.58 8.56
C CYS A 43 -8.80 -7.77 8.67
N ARG A 44 -9.57 -6.88 8.04
CA ARG A 44 -11.04 -6.95 8.05
C ARG A 44 -11.58 -8.25 7.48
N ILE A 45 -11.05 -8.67 6.33
CA ILE A 45 -11.46 -9.92 5.65
C ILE A 45 -11.15 -11.14 6.52
N CYS A 46 -9.99 -11.18 7.19
CA CYS A 46 -9.67 -12.26 8.11
C CYS A 46 -10.62 -12.24 9.32
N SER A 47 -10.88 -11.06 9.89
CA SER A 47 -11.77 -10.91 11.04
C SER A 47 -13.19 -11.38 10.72
N GLU A 48 -13.72 -11.06 9.54
CA GLU A 48 -15.02 -11.55 9.05
C GLU A 48 -15.05 -13.07 8.89
N ARG A 49 -13.91 -13.68 8.55
CA ARG A 49 -13.74 -15.14 8.47
C ARG A 49 -13.44 -15.79 9.84
N GLY A 50 -13.41 -15.02 10.94
CA GLY A 50 -13.09 -15.51 12.28
C GLY A 50 -11.60 -15.72 12.56
N HIS A 51 -10.72 -15.16 11.74
CA HIS A 51 -9.27 -15.23 11.91
C HIS A 51 -8.67 -13.91 12.41
N ILE A 52 -7.73 -14.01 13.35
CA ILE A 52 -6.99 -12.86 13.86
C ILE A 52 -5.67 -12.75 13.10
N THR A 53 -5.64 -11.87 12.10
CA THR A 53 -4.45 -11.63 11.27
C THR A 53 -4.10 -10.15 11.30
N PRO A 54 -2.85 -9.76 11.55
CA PRO A 54 -2.46 -8.36 11.52
C PRO A 54 -2.59 -7.79 10.10
N ALA A 55 -3.13 -6.58 10.00
CA ALA A 55 -3.14 -5.83 8.77
C ALA A 55 -1.76 -5.21 8.50
N THR A 56 -1.31 -5.30 7.25
CA THR A 56 -0.04 -4.72 6.81
C THR A 56 -0.23 -3.71 5.69
N GLN A 57 -1.42 -3.68 5.08
CA GLN A 57 -1.75 -2.85 3.94
C GLN A 57 -3.09 -2.15 4.18
N VAL A 58 -3.19 -0.94 3.64
CA VAL A 58 -4.45 -0.18 3.60
C VAL A 58 -4.81 -0.04 2.15
N ASP A 59 -6.03 -0.43 1.84
CA ASP A 59 -6.50 -0.58 0.49
C ASP A 59 -7.85 0.09 0.31
N HIS A 60 -8.16 0.50 -0.91
CA HIS A 60 -9.41 1.19 -1.21
C HIS A 60 -10.56 0.19 -1.31
N ILE A 61 -11.68 0.44 -0.61
CA ILE A 61 -12.90 -0.39 -0.72
C ILE A 61 -13.45 -0.31 -2.15
N LYS A 62 -13.67 0.92 -2.63
CA LYS A 62 -13.90 1.20 -4.05
C LYS A 62 -12.56 1.54 -4.71
N PRO A 63 -12.11 0.79 -5.73
CA PRO A 63 -10.85 1.07 -6.41
C PRO A 63 -10.78 2.48 -6.97
N ARG A 64 -9.59 3.07 -6.98
CA ARG A 64 -9.37 4.37 -7.64
C ARG A 64 -9.75 4.36 -9.12
N ALA A 65 -9.54 3.22 -9.80
CA ALA A 65 -9.92 3.03 -11.20
C ALA A 65 -11.43 3.19 -11.43
N ASP A 66 -12.25 2.88 -10.42
CA ASP A 66 -13.71 2.99 -10.49
C ASP A 66 -14.20 4.33 -9.89
N GLY A 67 -13.31 5.27 -9.61
CA GLY A 67 -13.61 6.56 -8.99
C GLY A 67 -13.61 6.54 -7.46
N GLY A 68 -12.91 5.59 -6.84
CA GLY A 68 -12.64 5.58 -5.41
C GLY A 68 -11.77 6.77 -4.98
N LYS A 69 -12.12 7.39 -3.85
CA LYS A 69 -11.39 8.53 -3.27
C LYS A 69 -10.45 8.07 -2.15
N ASP A 70 -9.42 8.89 -1.88
CA ASP A 70 -8.46 8.69 -0.79
C ASP A 70 -8.96 9.23 0.55
N VAL A 71 -10.19 8.84 0.88
CA VAL A 71 -10.86 9.23 2.12
C VAL A 71 -10.89 8.03 3.05
N TYR A 72 -10.81 8.28 4.35
CA TYR A 72 -10.74 7.23 5.38
C TYR A 72 -11.89 6.22 5.23
N GLU A 73 -13.09 6.71 4.91
CA GLU A 73 -14.33 5.94 4.73
C GLU A 73 -14.23 4.93 3.57
N ASN A 74 -13.41 5.23 2.55
CA ASN A 74 -13.18 4.36 1.41
C ASN A 74 -11.92 3.50 1.57
N THR A 75 -11.37 3.37 2.77
CA THR A 75 -10.20 2.52 3.04
C THR A 75 -10.53 1.35 3.93
N GLN A 76 -9.77 0.26 3.83
CA GLN A 76 -9.85 -0.90 4.72
C GLN A 76 -8.46 -1.45 5.01
N SER A 77 -8.30 -2.01 6.22
CA SER A 77 -7.07 -2.66 6.65
C SER A 77 -7.06 -4.13 6.23
N LEU A 78 -6.05 -4.53 5.45
CA LEU A 78 -5.90 -5.89 4.93
C LEU A 78 -4.52 -6.45 5.23
N CYS A 79 -4.45 -7.78 5.41
CA CYS A 79 -3.18 -8.50 5.37
C CYS A 79 -2.74 -8.68 3.91
N ALA A 80 -1.45 -8.95 3.70
CA ALA A 80 -0.88 -9.15 2.37
C ALA A 80 -1.61 -10.19 1.49
N PRO A 81 -2.02 -11.38 1.98
CA PRO A 81 -2.73 -12.35 1.13
C PRO A 81 -4.11 -11.85 0.72
N CYS A 82 -4.90 -11.31 1.66
CA CYS A 82 -6.24 -10.79 1.34
C CYS A 82 -6.18 -9.59 0.38
N HIS A 83 -5.15 -8.74 0.49
CA HIS A 83 -4.91 -7.66 -0.46
C HIS A 83 -4.62 -8.19 -1.88
N ALA A 84 -3.77 -9.22 -1.98
CA ALA A 84 -3.45 -9.84 -3.26
C ALA A 84 -4.68 -10.53 -3.89
N GLU A 85 -5.50 -11.22 -3.09
CA GLU A 85 -6.78 -11.80 -3.52
C GLU A 85 -7.71 -10.74 -4.10
N LYS A 86 -7.90 -9.62 -3.39
CA LYS A 86 -8.74 -8.50 -3.86
C LYS A 86 -8.22 -7.91 -5.15
N THR A 87 -6.91 -7.64 -5.24
CA THR A 87 -6.27 -7.12 -6.45
C THR A 87 -6.49 -8.06 -7.65
N ALA A 88 -6.35 -9.37 -7.43
CA ALA A 88 -6.60 -10.37 -8.48
C ALA A 88 -8.06 -10.38 -8.92
N GLU A 89 -9.01 -10.27 -7.99
CA GLU A 89 -10.43 -10.20 -8.31
C GLU A 89 -10.80 -8.94 -9.10
N GLU A 90 -10.27 -7.78 -8.70
CA GLU A 90 -10.47 -6.52 -9.41
C GLU A 90 -9.92 -6.57 -10.83
N ASN A 91 -8.72 -7.12 -11.00
CA ASN A 91 -8.14 -7.33 -12.31
C ASN A 91 -8.99 -8.28 -13.17
N ARG A 92 -9.50 -9.39 -12.60
CA ARG A 92 -10.43 -10.28 -13.32
C ARG A 92 -11.70 -9.56 -13.77
N ARG A 93 -12.29 -8.72 -12.91
CA ARG A 93 -13.49 -7.94 -13.24
C ARG A 93 -13.22 -6.91 -14.34
N ARG A 94 -12.04 -6.28 -14.31
CA ARG A 94 -11.65 -5.22 -15.25
C ARG A 94 -11.28 -5.76 -16.63
N PHE A 95 -10.55 -6.86 -16.68
CA PHE A 95 -10.10 -7.49 -17.91
C PHE A 95 -10.91 -8.74 -18.20
N LYS A 96 -12.24 -8.60 -18.36
CA LYS A 96 -13.13 -9.69 -18.78
C LYS A 96 -12.50 -10.43 -19.97
N ILE A 97 -11.96 -11.62 -19.71
CA ILE A 97 -11.60 -12.64 -20.69
C ILE A 97 -12.78 -13.59 -20.78
#